data_AF-A0A927RML4-F1
#
_entry.id   AF-A0A927RML4-F1
#
_cell.length_a   1.000
_cell.length_b   1.000
_cell.length_c   1.000
_cell.angle_alpha   90.00
_cell.angle_beta   90.00
_cell.angle_gamma   90.00
#
_symmetry.space_group_name_H-M   'P 1'
#
loop_
_entity.id
_entity.type
_entity.pdbx_description
1 polymer ?
#
loop_
_entity_poly.entity_id
_entity_poly.type
_entity_poly.pdbx_seq_one_letter_code
_entity_poly.pdbx_strand_id
1 'polypeptide(L)'
;MTIAFLGDSITFGYGLEHKENRYSTLVSQALKMDELNYGITGTLVAKAGLNQTDGKDFLSRAHLIDDADVAIVFGGTNDYFWSDRPIHGYGEQYFEFAVRKLAKQVKEKRLEKTTLFVTPYPHNGIGNFCGGSYWQESNRHDTSEKNYNGHTLKQYVDIIATICEENDIPCLNLFHDFGFSWQEHTSDGCHPNEAGHILIAKAITEKLRALKLLF
;
A
#
# COMPACT_ATOMS: atom_id res chain seq x y z
N MET A 1 -3.30 19.17 13.29
CA MET A 1 -2.42 18.62 12.24
C MET A 1 -3.08 17.37 11.71
N THR A 2 -3.07 17.14 10.41
CA THR A 2 -3.73 16.03 9.74
C THR A 2 -2.71 15.01 9.23
N ILE A 3 -3.07 13.73 9.29
CA ILE A 3 -2.32 12.66 8.64
C ILE A 3 -3.22 11.92 7.67
N ALA A 4 -2.83 11.90 6.40
CA ALA A 4 -3.54 11.24 5.33
C ALA A 4 -2.99 9.85 5.04
N PHE A 5 -3.89 8.90 4.76
CA PHE A 5 -3.54 7.53 4.40
C PHE A 5 -4.15 7.19 3.05
N LEU A 6 -3.33 7.23 1.99
CA LEU A 6 -3.71 6.76 0.67
C LEU A 6 -3.42 5.26 0.56
N GLY A 7 -4.47 4.48 0.34
CA GLY A 7 -4.31 3.03 0.35
C GLY A 7 -5.47 2.22 -0.24
N ASP A 8 -5.41 0.92 0.05
CA ASP A 8 -6.34 -0.10 -0.45
C ASP A 8 -7.26 -0.65 0.67
N SER A 9 -7.64 -1.93 0.60
CA SER A 9 -8.47 -2.62 1.60
C SER A 9 -7.81 -2.69 2.98
N ILE A 10 -6.47 -2.73 3.05
CA ILE A 10 -5.72 -2.76 4.31
C ILE A 10 -5.87 -1.41 5.01
N THR A 11 -5.72 -0.31 4.28
CA THR A 11 -5.95 1.06 4.80
C THR A 11 -7.41 1.28 5.16
N PHE A 12 -8.34 0.73 4.39
CA PHE A 12 -9.77 0.76 4.73
C PHE A 12 -10.08 0.01 6.05
N GLY A 13 -9.22 -0.92 6.47
CA GLY A 13 -9.43 -1.81 7.61
C GLY A 13 -10.43 -2.93 7.29
N TYR A 14 -10.38 -3.49 6.09
CA TYR A 14 -11.25 -4.60 5.69
C TYR A 14 -11.07 -5.80 6.63
N GLY A 15 -12.16 -6.44 7.03
CA GLY A 15 -12.13 -7.61 7.91
C GLY A 15 -12.05 -7.31 9.41
N LEU A 16 -11.85 -6.05 9.82
CA LEU A 16 -11.96 -5.65 11.22
C LEU A 16 -13.43 -5.47 11.64
N GLU A 17 -13.75 -5.93 12.85
CA GLU A 17 -15.04 -5.66 13.50
C GLU A 17 -15.16 -4.18 13.88
N HIS A 18 -14.10 -3.62 14.47
CA HIS A 18 -14.05 -2.23 14.89
C HIS A 18 -12.99 -1.46 14.09
N LYS A 19 -13.43 -0.43 13.36
CA LYS A 19 -12.53 0.41 12.55
C LYS A 19 -11.52 1.19 13.37
N GLU A 20 -11.78 1.38 14.66
CA GLU A 20 -10.87 2.04 15.60
C GLU A 20 -9.56 1.26 15.80
N ASN A 21 -9.59 -0.05 15.50
CA ASN A 21 -8.44 -0.95 15.59
C ASN A 21 -7.61 -0.98 14.30
N ARG A 22 -8.01 -0.25 13.24
CA ARG A 22 -7.24 -0.20 11.99
C ARG A 22 -5.96 0.61 12.20
N TYR A 23 -4.91 0.23 11.49
CA TYR A 23 -3.58 0.80 11.69
C TYR A 23 -3.55 2.32 11.53
N SER A 24 -4.34 2.89 10.60
CA SER A 24 -4.34 4.32 10.35
C SER A 24 -4.89 5.10 11.55
N THR A 25 -5.96 4.59 12.18
CA THR A 25 -6.52 5.18 13.40
C THR A 25 -5.54 5.06 14.57
N LEU A 26 -4.89 3.91 14.73
CA LEU A 26 -3.88 3.70 15.77
C LEU A 26 -2.67 4.64 15.60
N VAL A 27 -2.18 4.83 14.37
CA VAL A 27 -1.10 5.79 14.07
C VAL A 27 -1.53 7.22 14.38
N SER A 28 -2.72 7.64 13.92
CA SER A 28 -3.27 8.97 14.18
C SER A 28 -3.39 9.27 15.67
N GLN A 29 -3.90 8.32 16.47
CA GLN A 29 -3.99 8.43 17.92
C GLN A 29 -2.60 8.54 18.58
N ALA A 30 -1.66 7.68 18.18
CA ALA A 30 -0.31 7.67 18.73
C ALA A 30 0.48 8.97 18.45
N LEU A 31 0.10 9.70 17.40
CA LEU A 31 0.70 10.97 16.98
C LEU A 31 -0.15 12.19 17.34
N LYS A 32 -1.36 12.00 17.87
CA LYS A 32 -2.35 13.06 18.16
C LYS A 32 -2.67 13.93 16.94
N MET A 33 -2.89 13.27 15.80
CA MET A 33 -3.24 13.92 14.53
C MET A 33 -4.62 13.50 14.07
N ASP A 34 -5.32 14.40 13.37
CA ASP A 34 -6.62 14.12 12.77
C ASP A 34 -6.45 13.16 11.58
N GLU A 35 -7.21 12.06 11.59
CA GLU A 35 -7.12 11.00 10.57
C GLU A 35 -7.85 11.39 9.28
N LEU A 36 -7.15 11.32 8.14
CA LEU A 36 -7.75 11.35 6.81
C LEU A 36 -7.54 10.00 6.12
N ASN A 37 -8.50 9.08 6.25
CA ASN A 37 -8.40 7.73 5.69
C ASN A 37 -8.96 7.69 4.26
N TYR A 38 -8.08 7.46 3.29
CA TYR A 38 -8.41 7.26 1.88
C TYR A 38 -8.12 5.82 1.46
N GLY A 39 -8.50 4.83 2.28
CA GLY A 39 -8.47 3.41 1.90
C GLY A 39 -9.69 3.03 1.07
N ILE A 40 -9.49 2.38 -0.07
CA ILE A 40 -10.59 1.82 -0.88
C ILE A 40 -10.29 0.36 -1.23
N THR A 41 -11.23 -0.53 -0.91
CA THR A 41 -11.05 -1.98 -1.11
C THR A 41 -10.75 -2.35 -2.57
N GLY A 42 -9.80 -3.28 -2.76
CA GLY A 42 -9.46 -3.83 -4.07
C GLY A 42 -8.82 -2.86 -5.06
N THR A 43 -8.39 -1.67 -4.61
CA THR A 43 -7.78 -0.67 -5.50
C THR A 43 -6.30 -0.94 -5.71
N LEU A 44 -5.84 -0.66 -6.94
CA LEU A 44 -4.46 -0.79 -7.37
C LEU A 44 -3.77 0.57 -7.35
N VAL A 45 -2.44 0.56 -7.30
CA VAL A 45 -1.64 1.76 -7.54
C VAL A 45 -1.76 2.18 -9.00
N ALA A 46 -1.59 1.23 -9.91
CA ALA A 46 -1.77 1.43 -11.35
C ALA A 46 -3.24 1.44 -11.75
N LYS A 47 -3.53 2.10 -12.89
CA LYS A 47 -4.82 2.01 -13.60
C LYS A 47 -4.91 0.71 -14.38
N ALA A 48 -4.90 -0.40 -13.65
CA ALA A 48 -4.81 -1.75 -14.18
C ALA A 48 -5.83 -2.69 -13.51
N GLY A 49 -5.91 -3.90 -14.03
CA GLY A 49 -6.68 -5.00 -13.47
C GLY A 49 -8.13 -5.06 -13.93
N LEU A 50 -8.76 -6.19 -13.60
CA LEU A 50 -10.09 -6.58 -14.10
C LEU A 50 -11.21 -5.69 -13.60
N ASN A 51 -11.07 -5.14 -12.39
CA ASN A 51 -11.87 -4.01 -11.95
C ASN A 51 -11.12 -2.76 -12.37
N GLN A 52 -11.26 -2.33 -13.64
CA GLN A 52 -10.89 -0.97 -14.01
C GLN A 52 -11.65 -0.03 -13.08
N THR A 53 -10.93 0.51 -12.11
CA THR A 53 -11.55 1.36 -11.11
C THR A 53 -11.83 2.69 -11.77
N ASP A 54 -13.09 2.99 -12.07
CA ASP A 54 -13.56 4.33 -12.49
C ASP A 54 -13.07 5.39 -11.49
N GLY A 55 -11.85 5.91 -11.70
CA GLY A 55 -11.20 6.93 -10.87
C GLY A 55 -10.86 6.54 -9.42
N LYS A 56 -10.79 5.24 -9.06
CA LYS A 56 -10.51 4.82 -7.65
C LYS A 56 -9.10 4.25 -7.42
N ASP A 57 -8.27 4.13 -8.44
CA ASP A 57 -6.85 3.81 -8.29
C ASP A 57 -6.11 4.89 -7.47
N PHE A 58 -4.87 4.62 -7.08
CA PHE A 58 -4.14 5.58 -6.24
C PHE A 58 -3.80 6.86 -7.01
N LEU A 59 -3.45 6.79 -8.31
CA LEU A 59 -3.11 7.99 -9.09
C LEU A 59 -4.29 8.96 -9.18
N SER A 60 -5.49 8.45 -9.37
CA SER A 60 -6.72 9.26 -9.42
C SER A 60 -7.02 9.93 -8.08
N ARG A 61 -6.51 9.39 -6.97
CA ARG A 61 -6.72 9.86 -5.60
C ARG A 61 -5.51 10.52 -4.97
N ALA A 62 -4.39 10.60 -5.68
CA ALA A 62 -3.13 11.13 -5.16
C ALA A 62 -3.27 12.58 -4.67
N HIS A 63 -4.11 13.38 -5.33
CA HIS A 63 -4.37 14.77 -4.93
C HIS A 63 -4.98 14.90 -3.52
N LEU A 64 -5.58 13.84 -2.96
CA LEU A 64 -6.21 13.88 -1.63
C LEU A 64 -5.19 14.03 -0.49
N ILE A 65 -3.91 13.75 -0.73
CA ILE A 65 -2.86 13.91 0.28
C ILE A 65 -2.16 15.27 0.21
N ASP A 66 -2.50 16.11 -0.79
CA ASP A 66 -1.74 17.34 -1.11
C ASP A 66 -1.73 18.36 0.06
N ASP A 67 -2.82 18.43 0.82
CA ASP A 67 -3.03 19.41 1.91
C ASP A 67 -2.82 18.81 3.31
N ALA A 68 -2.36 17.56 3.41
CA ALA A 68 -2.12 16.91 4.70
C ALA A 68 -0.74 17.31 5.28
N ASP A 69 -0.64 17.46 6.59
CA ASP A 69 0.67 17.74 7.24
C ASP A 69 1.63 16.55 7.12
N VAL A 70 1.09 15.32 7.15
CA VAL A 70 1.82 14.06 6.92
C VAL A 70 0.98 13.16 6.02
N ALA A 71 1.63 12.42 5.12
CA ALA A 71 0.96 11.46 4.25
C ALA A 71 1.62 10.08 4.30
N ILE A 72 0.79 9.03 4.28
CA ILE A 72 1.19 7.64 4.21
C ILE A 72 0.61 7.06 2.92
N VAL A 73 1.48 6.50 2.07
CA VAL A 73 1.06 5.79 0.85
C VAL A 73 1.39 4.31 1.05
N PHE A 74 0.35 3.47 1.17
CA PHE A 74 0.50 2.03 1.41
C PHE A 74 -0.31 1.22 0.39
N GLY A 75 0.37 0.56 -0.55
CA GLY A 75 -0.26 -0.20 -1.61
C GLY A 75 0.73 -1.03 -2.43
N GLY A 76 0.23 -1.63 -3.52
CA GLY A 76 1.01 -2.48 -4.43
C GLY A 76 0.67 -3.97 -4.31
N THR A 77 -0.01 -4.40 -3.24
CA THR A 77 -0.43 -5.81 -3.11
C THR A 77 -1.47 -6.22 -4.14
N ASN A 78 -2.39 -5.30 -4.48
CA ASN A 78 -3.40 -5.58 -5.50
C ASN A 78 -2.79 -5.54 -6.90
N ASP A 79 -1.77 -4.73 -7.15
CA ASP A 79 -1.03 -4.74 -8.41
C ASP A 79 -0.32 -6.08 -8.63
N TYR A 80 0.15 -6.72 -7.56
CA TYR A 80 0.67 -8.08 -7.61
C TYR A 80 -0.42 -9.11 -7.92
N PHE A 81 -1.57 -9.06 -7.25
CA PHE A 81 -2.60 -10.09 -7.40
C PHE A 81 -3.51 -9.93 -8.62
N TRP A 82 -3.76 -8.70 -9.07
CA TRP A 82 -4.90 -8.39 -9.95
C TRP A 82 -4.52 -7.63 -11.22
N SER A 83 -3.26 -7.22 -11.38
CA SER A 83 -2.83 -6.55 -12.61
C SER A 83 -2.95 -7.48 -13.82
N ASP A 84 -3.54 -6.96 -14.89
CA ASP A 84 -3.57 -7.55 -16.24
C ASP A 84 -2.42 -7.02 -17.13
N ARG A 85 -1.47 -6.29 -16.52
CA ARG A 85 -0.31 -5.69 -17.19
C ARG A 85 1.00 -6.16 -16.57
N PRO A 86 2.08 -6.28 -17.38
CA PRO A 86 3.45 -6.42 -16.87
C PRO A 86 3.79 -5.32 -15.86
N ILE A 87 4.78 -5.61 -14.99
CA ILE A 87 5.18 -4.66 -13.94
C ILE A 87 5.87 -3.41 -14.51
N HIS A 88 6.56 -3.56 -15.66
CA HIS A 88 7.27 -2.50 -16.38
C HIS A 88 6.52 -2.09 -17.65
N GLY A 89 6.61 -0.81 -18.01
CA GLY A 89 6.08 -0.27 -19.26
C GLY A 89 5.86 1.24 -19.19
N TYR A 90 5.24 1.79 -20.24
CA TYR A 90 4.95 3.22 -20.34
C TYR A 90 3.43 3.45 -20.34
N GLY A 91 2.95 4.17 -19.31
CA GLY A 91 1.52 4.45 -19.11
C GLY A 91 1.04 4.11 -17.70
N GLU A 92 -0.05 4.72 -17.28
CA GLU A 92 -0.59 4.64 -15.90
C GLU A 92 -1.07 3.23 -15.51
N GLN A 93 -1.24 2.34 -16.48
CA GLN A 93 -1.59 0.93 -16.30
C GLN A 93 -0.39 0.05 -15.92
N TYR A 94 0.84 0.56 -15.97
CA TYR A 94 2.04 -0.19 -15.57
C TYR A 94 2.47 0.23 -14.17
N PHE A 95 2.72 -0.76 -13.31
CA PHE A 95 3.01 -0.52 -11.89
C PHE A 95 4.19 0.43 -11.66
N GLU A 96 5.34 0.16 -12.28
CA GLU A 96 6.52 1.02 -12.11
C GLU A 96 6.22 2.46 -12.53
N PHE A 97 5.56 2.66 -13.67
CA PHE A 97 5.21 3.98 -14.16
C PHE A 97 4.26 4.70 -13.19
N ALA A 98 3.27 3.99 -12.64
CA ALA A 98 2.34 4.54 -11.67
C ALA A 98 3.04 4.98 -10.38
N VAL A 99 3.93 4.15 -9.83
CA VAL A 99 4.73 4.51 -8.64
C VAL A 99 5.64 5.72 -8.92
N ARG A 100 6.30 5.76 -10.08
CA ARG A 100 7.10 6.93 -10.51
C ARG A 100 6.26 8.20 -10.60
N LYS A 101 5.03 8.09 -11.11
CA LYS A 101 4.11 9.22 -11.21
C LYS A 101 3.64 9.72 -9.84
N LEU A 102 3.35 8.82 -8.89
CA LEU A 102 3.06 9.19 -7.50
C LEU A 102 4.25 9.91 -6.86
N ALA A 103 5.46 9.35 -6.97
CA ALA A 103 6.68 9.97 -6.44
C ALA A 103 6.93 11.36 -7.05
N LYS A 104 6.74 11.50 -8.36
CA LYS A 104 6.83 12.79 -9.05
C LYS A 104 5.82 13.81 -8.50
N GLN A 105 4.56 13.43 -8.28
CA GLN A 105 3.57 14.34 -7.70
C GLN A 105 3.99 14.79 -6.29
N VAL A 106 4.44 13.86 -5.44
CA VAL A 106 4.97 14.18 -4.11
C VAL A 106 6.09 15.21 -4.19
N LYS A 107 7.03 15.07 -5.14
CA LYS A 107 8.11 16.04 -5.36
C LYS A 107 7.64 17.39 -5.87
N GLU A 108 6.73 17.41 -6.85
CA GLU A 108 6.18 18.65 -7.40
C GLU A 108 5.43 19.47 -6.34
N LYS A 109 4.81 18.78 -5.38
CA LYS A 109 4.11 19.39 -4.24
C LYS A 109 5.00 19.68 -3.04
N ARG A 110 6.29 19.32 -3.09
CA ARG A 110 7.28 19.47 -2.00
C ARG A 110 6.91 18.71 -0.74
N LEU A 111 6.30 17.53 -0.91
CA LEU A 111 5.85 16.64 0.17
C LEU A 111 6.85 15.51 0.44
N GLU A 112 8.03 15.51 -0.19
CA GLU A 112 8.98 14.38 -0.09
C GLU A 112 9.53 14.17 1.32
N LYS A 113 9.46 15.19 2.18
CA LYS A 113 9.82 15.02 3.59
C LYS A 113 8.62 14.55 4.38
N THR A 114 7.42 15.04 4.12
CA THR A 114 6.21 14.71 4.90
C THR A 114 5.46 13.45 4.43
N THR A 115 5.91 12.81 3.35
CA THR A 115 5.30 11.58 2.82
C THR A 115 6.15 10.35 3.13
N LEU A 116 5.53 9.32 3.69
CA LEU A 116 6.12 7.99 3.89
C LEU A 116 5.43 6.98 2.97
N PHE A 117 6.20 6.34 2.09
CA PHE A 117 5.75 5.15 1.38
C PHE A 117 5.93 3.92 2.26
N VAL A 118 5.00 2.98 2.17
CA VAL A 118 5.02 1.71 2.90
C VAL A 118 4.89 0.59 1.89
N THR A 119 5.83 -0.36 1.90
CA THR A 119 5.81 -1.48 0.97
C THR A 119 4.88 -2.60 1.45
N PRO A 120 4.35 -3.44 0.55
CA PRO A 120 3.62 -4.64 0.92
C PRO A 120 4.44 -5.58 1.82
N TYR A 121 3.79 -6.21 2.81
CA TYR A 121 4.35 -7.30 3.61
C TYR A 121 4.09 -8.67 2.95
N PRO A 122 4.84 -9.74 3.31
CA PRO A 122 4.61 -11.07 2.77
C PRO A 122 3.32 -11.64 3.33
N HIS A 123 2.50 -12.21 2.46
CA HIS A 123 1.21 -12.79 2.82
C HIS A 123 0.78 -13.91 1.84
N ASN A 124 -0.39 -14.50 2.09
CA ASN A 124 -0.95 -15.62 1.33
C ASN A 124 -2.43 -15.36 1.03
N GLY A 125 -2.67 -14.51 0.03
CA GLY A 125 -3.99 -14.02 -0.36
C GLY A 125 -4.63 -14.78 -1.52
N ILE A 126 -5.82 -14.32 -1.89
CA ILE A 126 -6.52 -14.77 -3.10
C ILE A 126 -6.27 -13.75 -4.21
N GLY A 127 -5.88 -14.21 -5.39
CA GLY A 127 -5.51 -13.38 -6.53
C GLY A 127 -5.85 -13.99 -7.88
N ASN A 128 -5.71 -13.21 -8.96
CA ASN A 128 -5.89 -13.66 -10.34
C ASN A 128 -4.66 -14.40 -10.87
N PHE A 129 -4.27 -15.48 -10.18
CA PHE A 129 -3.05 -16.20 -10.50
C PHE A 129 -3.10 -16.93 -11.85
N CYS A 130 -4.28 -17.38 -12.25
CA CYS A 130 -4.47 -18.19 -13.46
C CYS A 130 -4.77 -17.35 -14.71
N GLY A 131 -4.71 -16.02 -14.64
CA GLY A 131 -5.00 -15.15 -15.79
C GLY A 131 -6.46 -15.12 -16.18
N GLY A 132 -7.34 -15.35 -15.21
CA GLY A 132 -8.77 -15.29 -15.39
C GLY A 132 -9.27 -13.89 -15.72
N SER A 133 -10.44 -13.80 -16.34
CA SER A 133 -11.09 -12.51 -16.62
C SER A 133 -12.10 -12.10 -15.54
N TYR A 134 -12.30 -12.96 -14.54
CA TYR A 134 -13.31 -12.80 -13.50
C TYR A 134 -12.79 -13.16 -12.10
N TRP A 135 -13.31 -12.49 -11.06
CA TRP A 135 -12.94 -12.73 -9.66
C TRP A 135 -13.20 -14.19 -9.21
N GLN A 136 -14.18 -14.87 -9.81
CA GLN A 136 -14.51 -16.27 -9.54
C GLN A 136 -13.40 -17.24 -9.97
N GLU A 137 -12.47 -16.80 -10.81
CA GLU A 137 -11.33 -17.61 -11.29
C GLU A 137 -10.08 -17.40 -10.41
N SER A 138 -10.24 -16.66 -9.32
CA SER A 138 -9.17 -16.41 -8.36
C SER A 138 -8.82 -17.65 -7.54
N ASN A 139 -7.55 -17.75 -7.18
CA ASN A 139 -7.02 -18.85 -6.41
C ASN A 139 -6.12 -18.33 -5.29
N ARG A 140 -6.00 -19.12 -4.22
CA ARG A 140 -5.11 -18.83 -3.10
C ARG A 140 -3.65 -18.97 -3.53
N HIS A 141 -2.80 -18.04 -3.13
CA HIS A 141 -1.44 -17.94 -3.63
C HIS A 141 -0.47 -17.32 -2.62
N ASP A 142 0.71 -17.92 -2.49
CA ASP A 142 1.80 -17.42 -1.66
C ASP A 142 2.57 -16.32 -2.39
N THR A 143 2.76 -15.17 -1.75
CA THR A 143 3.46 -14.02 -2.34
C THR A 143 4.95 -14.22 -2.64
N SER A 144 5.54 -15.33 -2.19
CA SER A 144 6.89 -15.76 -2.59
C SER A 144 6.98 -16.21 -4.05
N GLU A 145 5.85 -16.60 -4.64
CA GLU A 145 5.78 -17.13 -6.01
C GLU A 145 5.49 -16.03 -7.04
N LYS A 146 5.78 -16.31 -8.32
CA LYS A 146 5.53 -15.38 -9.43
C LYS A 146 4.05 -15.32 -9.78
N ASN A 147 3.44 -14.13 -9.83
CA ASN A 147 2.06 -13.92 -10.29
C ASN A 147 1.85 -14.29 -11.77
N TYR A 148 0.62 -14.10 -12.26
CA TYR A 148 0.26 -14.35 -13.66
C TYR A 148 1.17 -13.66 -14.68
N ASN A 149 1.69 -12.47 -14.37
CA ASN A 149 2.60 -11.72 -15.22
C ASN A 149 4.08 -12.14 -15.06
N GLY A 150 4.37 -13.17 -14.27
CA GLY A 150 5.71 -13.72 -14.09
C GLY A 150 6.57 -13.01 -13.04
N HIS A 151 5.97 -12.21 -12.14
CA HIS A 151 6.69 -11.38 -11.17
C HIS A 151 6.33 -11.72 -9.71
N THR A 152 7.31 -11.68 -8.81
CA THR A 152 7.09 -11.91 -7.36
C THR A 152 6.69 -10.64 -6.64
N LEU A 153 6.04 -10.72 -5.47
CA LEU A 153 5.70 -9.52 -4.67
C LEU A 153 6.95 -8.72 -4.29
N LYS A 154 8.07 -9.41 -4.05
CA LYS A 154 9.36 -8.79 -3.79
C LYS A 154 9.79 -7.83 -4.91
N GLN A 155 9.52 -8.14 -6.18
CA GLN A 155 9.83 -7.23 -7.28
C GLN A 155 8.99 -5.94 -7.22
N TYR A 156 7.73 -6.00 -6.77
CA TYR A 156 6.90 -4.81 -6.55
C TYR A 156 7.44 -3.97 -5.38
N VAL A 157 7.85 -4.63 -4.28
CA VAL A 157 8.49 -4.00 -3.12
C VAL A 157 9.77 -3.28 -3.52
N ASP A 158 10.63 -3.94 -4.30
CA ASP A 158 11.92 -3.39 -4.73
C ASP A 158 11.74 -2.17 -5.63
N ILE A 159 10.73 -2.17 -6.51
CA ILE A 159 10.37 -1.01 -7.33
C ILE A 159 9.95 0.18 -6.47
N ILE A 160 9.08 -0.03 -5.48
CA ILE A 160 8.67 1.06 -4.57
C ILE A 160 9.90 1.62 -3.85
N ALA A 161 10.71 0.76 -3.24
CA ALA A 161 11.90 1.17 -2.49
C ALA A 161 12.90 1.95 -3.36
N THR A 162 13.20 1.45 -4.56
CA THR A 162 14.12 2.08 -5.51
C THR A 162 13.63 3.47 -5.93
N ILE A 163 12.35 3.60 -6.29
CA ILE A 163 11.79 4.88 -6.71
C ILE A 163 11.78 5.89 -5.55
N CYS A 164 11.46 5.45 -4.33
CA CYS A 164 11.51 6.30 -3.16
C CYS A 164 12.94 6.81 -2.89
N GLU A 165 13.94 5.94 -2.99
CA GLU A 165 15.37 6.28 -2.85
C GLU A 165 15.79 7.30 -3.92
N GLU A 166 15.49 7.06 -5.19
CA GLU A 166 15.79 7.96 -6.31
C GLU A 166 15.20 9.37 -6.13
N ASN A 167 14.15 9.52 -5.33
CA ASN A 167 13.41 10.78 -5.14
C ASN A 167 13.60 11.40 -3.75
N ASP A 168 14.46 10.84 -2.89
CA ASP A 168 14.65 11.26 -1.49
C ASP A 168 13.36 11.23 -0.65
N ILE A 169 12.45 10.30 -0.96
CA ILE A 169 11.18 10.08 -0.25
C ILE A 169 11.39 8.94 0.76
N PRO A 170 11.05 9.12 2.05
CA PRO A 170 11.11 8.04 3.02
C PRO A 170 10.28 6.83 2.62
N CYS A 171 10.87 5.65 2.78
CA CYS A 171 10.19 4.36 2.59
C CYS A 171 10.33 3.51 3.86
N LEU A 172 9.23 2.87 4.27
CA LEU A 172 9.17 1.82 5.27
C LEU A 172 8.97 0.49 4.56
N ASN A 173 9.99 -0.36 4.62
CA ASN A 173 9.90 -1.69 4.04
C ASN A 173 9.27 -2.66 5.05
N LEU A 174 8.04 -3.11 4.79
CA LEU A 174 7.38 -4.15 5.60
C LEU A 174 7.56 -5.55 5.02
N PHE A 175 8.32 -5.72 3.95
CA PHE A 175 8.51 -7.05 3.36
C PHE A 175 9.36 -7.97 4.26
N HIS A 176 10.23 -7.40 5.10
CA HIS A 176 11.06 -8.15 6.05
C HIS A 176 11.14 -7.43 7.41
N ASP A 177 11.54 -8.18 8.44
CA ASP A 177 12.11 -7.64 9.69
C ASP A 177 11.23 -6.75 10.58
N PHE A 178 9.90 -6.97 10.62
CA PHE A 178 8.99 -6.25 11.54
C PHE A 178 8.13 -7.14 12.46
N GLY A 179 8.46 -8.43 12.55
CA GLY A 179 7.79 -9.38 13.46
C GLY A 179 6.41 -9.87 12.98
N PHE A 180 6.11 -9.70 11.70
CA PHE A 180 4.83 -10.11 11.10
C PHE A 180 4.91 -11.52 10.53
N SER A 181 3.88 -12.30 10.85
CA SER A 181 3.58 -13.61 10.26
C SER A 181 2.19 -13.55 9.67
N TRP A 182 2.04 -13.84 8.38
CA TRP A 182 0.71 -13.80 7.75
C TRP A 182 -0.26 -14.81 8.37
N GLN A 183 0.23 -15.94 8.87
CA GLN A 183 -0.59 -16.96 9.53
C GLN A 183 -1.24 -16.42 10.81
N GLU A 184 -0.48 -15.66 11.59
CA GLU A 184 -0.91 -15.18 12.91
C GLU A 184 -1.56 -13.79 12.84
N HIS A 185 -1.17 -12.98 11.86
CA HIS A 185 -1.48 -11.55 11.81
C HIS A 185 -2.45 -11.17 10.70
N THR A 186 -3.01 -12.14 9.97
CA THR A 186 -4.08 -11.91 8.99
C THR A 186 -5.30 -12.79 9.28
N SER A 187 -6.47 -12.32 8.86
CA SER A 187 -7.74 -13.06 9.05
C SER A 187 -8.02 -14.07 7.92
N ASP A 188 -7.52 -13.80 6.71
CA ASP A 188 -7.79 -14.60 5.51
C ASP A 188 -6.51 -15.01 4.75
N GLY A 189 -5.35 -14.69 5.32
CA GLY A 189 -4.06 -14.84 4.67
C GLY A 189 -3.54 -13.56 4.03
N CYS A 190 -4.36 -12.52 3.83
CA CYS A 190 -3.96 -11.24 3.22
C CYS A 190 -4.22 -10.04 4.16
N HIS A 191 -5.48 -9.88 4.60
CA HIS A 191 -5.93 -8.72 5.35
C HIS A 191 -5.54 -8.84 6.83
N PRO A 192 -4.88 -7.82 7.43
CA PRO A 192 -4.46 -7.91 8.81
C PRO A 192 -5.63 -8.08 9.76
N ASN A 193 -5.46 -8.94 10.76
CA ASN A 193 -6.33 -8.93 11.93
C ASN A 193 -5.90 -7.78 12.88
N GLU A 194 -6.51 -7.69 14.05
CA GLU A 194 -6.18 -6.64 15.03
C GLU A 194 -4.69 -6.64 15.41
N ALA A 195 -4.11 -7.82 15.67
CA ALA A 195 -2.68 -7.94 16.00
C ALA A 195 -1.79 -7.47 14.84
N GLY A 196 -2.15 -7.80 13.60
CA GLY A 196 -1.45 -7.32 12.41
C GLY A 196 -1.54 -5.81 12.24
N HIS A 197 -2.72 -5.22 12.44
CA HIS A 197 -2.89 -3.77 12.41
C HIS A 197 -2.07 -3.05 13.50
N ILE A 198 -1.94 -3.64 14.69
CA ILE A 198 -1.09 -3.12 15.76
C ILE A 198 0.39 -3.11 15.35
N LEU A 199 0.89 -4.19 14.73
CA LEU A 199 2.29 -4.27 14.26
C LEU A 199 2.57 -3.23 13.16
N ILE A 200 1.68 -3.11 12.18
CA ILE A 200 1.78 -2.12 11.11
C ILE A 200 1.78 -0.71 11.70
N ALA A 201 0.87 -0.40 12.62
CA ALA A 201 0.79 0.89 13.26
C ALA A 201 2.07 1.23 14.03
N LYS A 202 2.59 0.27 14.82
CA LYS A 202 3.85 0.43 15.56
C LYS A 202 5.01 0.75 14.61
N ALA A 203 5.19 -0.03 13.54
CA ALA A 203 6.27 0.18 12.59
C ALA A 203 6.21 1.56 11.91
N ILE A 204 5.00 1.99 11.50
CA ILE A 204 4.78 3.32 10.91
C ILE A 204 5.08 4.42 11.92
N THR A 205 4.54 4.34 13.14
CA THR A 205 4.76 5.35 14.18
C THR A 205 6.24 5.48 14.56
N GLU A 206 6.96 4.38 14.70
CA GLU A 206 8.40 4.39 14.99
C GLU A 206 9.19 5.03 13.85
N LYS A 207 8.87 4.70 12.59
CA LYS A 207 9.50 5.31 11.42
C LYS A 207 9.26 6.81 11.36
N LEU A 208 8.02 7.27 11.56
CA LEU A 208 7.69 8.70 11.52
C LEU A 208 8.40 9.49 12.63
N ARG A 209 8.47 8.93 13.85
CA ARG A 209 9.24 9.52 14.96
C ARG A 209 10.73 9.60 14.65
N ALA A 210 11.32 8.57 14.05
CA ALA A 210 12.73 8.55 13.67
C ALA A 210 13.07 9.59 12.59
N LEU A 211 12.15 9.84 11.66
CA LEU A 211 12.30 10.85 10.61
C LEU A 211 12.09 12.28 11.11
N LYS A 212 11.66 12.47 12.36
CA LYS A 212 11.24 13.77 12.92
C LYS A 212 10.23 14.51 12.04
N LEU A 213 9.31 13.74 11.42
CA LEU A 213 8.24 14.33 10.61
C LEU A 213 7.16 15.00 11.43
N LEU A 214 7.26 14.83 12.74
CA LEU A 214 6.59 15.58 13.76
C LEU A 214 7.70 15.83 14.80
N PHE A 215 7.78 17.05 15.33
CA PHE A 215 8.81 17.63 16.22
C PHE A 215 9.91 18.46 15.53
#